data_AF-A0A4R2JFL2-F1
#
_entry.id   AF-A0A4R2JFL2-F1
#
_cell.length_a   1.000
_cell.length_b   1.000
_cell.length_c   1.000
_cell.angle_alpha   90.00
_cell.angle_beta   90.00
_cell.angle_gamma   90.00
#
_symmetry.space_group_name_H-M   'P 1'
#
loop_
_entity.id
_entity.type
_entity.pdbx_description
1 polymer ?
#
loop_
_entity_poly.entity_id
_entity_poly.type
_entity_poly.pdbx_seq_one_letter_code
_entity_poly.pdbx_strand_id
1 'polypeptide(L)'
;MAGSYEHVVADDGQLLVNKDFVEMVEHLGGAYETVEHMYGMVWWHANRLAAEHKTDPASLIKAAAANYKVGLEVSPGTAGTLPEEQ
;
A
#
# COMPACT_ATOMS: atom_id res chain seq x y z
N MET A 1 -9.63 -1.92 -16.38
CA MET A 1 -8.32 -2.48 -15.99
C MET A 1 -8.37 -2.62 -14.49
N ALA A 2 -8.29 -3.86 -14.00
CA ALA A 2 -8.65 -4.23 -12.64
C ALA A 2 -7.41 -4.29 -11.76
N GLY A 3 -7.42 -3.62 -10.60
CA GLY A 3 -6.39 -3.81 -9.55
C GLY A 3 -5.28 -2.76 -9.50
N SER A 4 -5.60 -1.47 -9.63
CA SER A 4 -4.64 -0.39 -9.32
C SER A 4 -4.72 0.03 -7.84
N TYR A 5 -3.67 0.67 -7.31
CA TYR A 5 -3.65 1.28 -5.96
C TYR A 5 -4.91 2.10 -5.63
N GLU A 6 -5.45 2.80 -6.62
CA GLU A 6 -6.66 3.63 -6.52
C GLU A 6 -7.93 2.83 -6.22
N HIS A 7 -7.95 1.51 -6.48
CA HIS A 7 -9.09 0.65 -6.17
C HIS A 7 -9.09 0.15 -4.72
N VAL A 8 -7.98 0.33 -3.99
CA VAL A 8 -7.84 -0.15 -2.61
C VAL A 8 -7.52 0.96 -1.62
N VAL A 9 -7.38 2.20 -2.10
CA VAL A 9 -7.15 3.38 -1.26
C VAL A 9 -8.20 4.44 -1.60
N ALA A 10 -8.86 4.97 -0.56
CA ALA A 10 -9.81 6.07 -0.69
C ALA A 10 -9.11 7.40 -1.06
N ASP A 11 -9.88 8.40 -1.48
CA ASP A 11 -9.36 9.72 -1.85
C ASP A 11 -8.57 10.41 -0.73
N ASP A 12 -8.87 10.08 0.53
CA ASP A 12 -8.17 10.59 1.72
C ASP A 12 -6.90 9.80 2.09
N GLY A 13 -6.55 8.78 1.29
CA GLY A 13 -5.39 7.93 1.50
C GLY A 13 -5.63 6.77 2.48
N GLN A 14 -6.85 6.55 2.97
CA GLN A 14 -7.17 5.39 3.80
C GLN A 14 -7.18 4.11 2.97
N LEU A 15 -6.57 3.04 3.50
CA LEU A 15 -6.77 1.71 2.93
C LEU A 15 -8.24 1.31 3.13
N LEU A 16 -8.90 0.94 2.03
CA LEU A 16 -10.30 0.55 2.03
C LEU A 16 -10.47 -0.77 2.79
N VAL A 17 -11.44 -0.81 3.71
CA VAL A 17 -11.92 -2.06 4.31
C VAL A 17 -12.84 -2.70 3.32
N ASN A 18 -12.25 -3.44 2.40
CA ASN A 18 -13.03 -4.19 1.45
C ASN A 18 -13.57 -5.45 2.15
N LYS A 19 -14.88 -5.50 2.45
CA LYS A 19 -15.53 -6.76 2.87
C LYS A 19 -15.50 -7.80 1.74
N ASP A 20 -15.41 -7.32 0.50
CA ASP A 20 -15.25 -8.08 -0.73
C ASP A 20 -13.78 -8.21 -1.15
N PHE A 21 -12.82 -8.03 -0.23
CA PHE A 21 -11.42 -8.41 -0.48
C PHE A 21 -11.33 -9.88 -0.93
N VAL A 22 -12.30 -10.70 -0.51
CA VAL A 22 -12.53 -12.07 -0.98
C VAL A 22 -12.84 -12.12 -2.48
N GLU A 23 -13.67 -11.22 -3.04
CA GLU A 23 -13.96 -11.14 -4.48
C GLU A 23 -12.75 -10.62 -5.29
N MET A 24 -11.91 -9.79 -4.68
CA MET A 24 -10.61 -9.39 -5.24
C MET A 24 -9.63 -10.59 -5.35
N VAL A 25 -9.70 -11.53 -4.41
CA VAL A 25 -8.96 -12.81 -4.50
C VAL A 25 -9.53 -13.70 -5.61
N GLU A 26 -10.83 -13.66 -5.90
CA GLU A 26 -11.40 -14.38 -7.05
C GLU A 26 -10.84 -13.89 -8.39
N HIS A 27 -10.38 -12.63 -8.44
CA HIS A 27 -9.61 -12.06 -9.54
C HIS A 27 -8.13 -11.91 -9.17
N LEU A 28 -7.44 -13.01 -8.87
CA LEU A 28 -6.02 -13.08 -8.47
C LEU A 28 -5.07 -12.15 -9.26
N GLY A 29 -5.36 -11.88 -10.54
CA GLY A 29 -4.60 -10.92 -11.34
C GLY A 29 -4.63 -9.49 -10.80
N GLY A 30 -5.79 -8.99 -10.35
CA GLY A 30 -5.92 -7.64 -9.81
C GLY A 30 -5.30 -7.50 -8.42
N ALA A 31 -5.38 -8.55 -7.59
CA ALA A 31 -4.68 -8.59 -6.31
C ALA A 31 -3.14 -8.58 -6.50
N TYR A 32 -2.63 -9.33 -7.49
CA TYR A 32 -1.20 -9.33 -7.82
C TYR A 32 -0.73 -7.96 -8.32
N GLU A 33 -1.45 -7.35 -9.29
CA GLU A 33 -1.13 -6.02 -9.82
C GLU A 33 -1.12 -4.95 -8.72
N THR A 34 -2.07 -5.04 -7.77
CA THR A 34 -2.13 -4.14 -6.61
C THR A 34 -0.88 -4.28 -5.73
N VAL A 35 -0.46 -5.51 -5.43
CA VAL A 35 0.74 -5.78 -4.63
C VAL A 35 2.00 -5.33 -5.37
N GLU A 36 2.10 -5.57 -6.68
CA GLU A 36 3.20 -5.08 -7.51
C GLU A 36 3.30 -3.55 -7.51
N HIS A 37 2.17 -2.86 -7.61
CA HIS A 37 2.12 -1.40 -7.56
C HIS A 37 2.61 -0.88 -6.20
N MET A 38 2.10 -1.41 -5.09
CA MET A 38 2.54 -1.03 -3.75
C MET A 38 4.03 -1.33 -3.52
N TYR A 39 4.51 -2.49 -3.98
CA TYR A 39 5.92 -2.87 -3.92
C TYR A 39 6.80 -1.86 -4.68
N GLY A 40 6.40 -1.47 -5.89
CA GLY A 40 7.10 -0.47 -6.69
C GLY A 40 7.18 0.90 -6.00
N MET A 41 6.08 1.37 -5.41
CA MET A 41 6.04 2.64 -4.66
C MET A 41 7.02 2.62 -3.47
N VAL A 42 6.99 1.55 -2.66
CA VAL A 42 7.88 1.40 -1.50
C VAL A 42 9.34 1.45 -1.94
N TRP A 43 9.71 0.72 -3.00
CA TRP A 43 11.08 0.72 -3.51
C TRP A 43 11.49 2.05 -4.13
N TRP A 44 10.60 2.74 -4.83
CA TRP A 44 10.88 4.05 -5.38
C TRP A 44 11.22 5.05 -4.26
N HIS A 45 10.39 5.10 -3.21
CA HIS A 45 10.62 5.97 -2.05
C HIS A 45 11.91 5.61 -1.31
N ALA A 46 12.16 4.31 -1.09
CA ALA A 46 13.37 3.85 -0.41
C ALA A 46 14.64 4.23 -1.21
N ASN A 47 14.64 4.10 -2.53
CA ASN A 47 15.77 4.52 -3.38
C ASN A 47 16.04 6.02 -3.26
N ARG A 48 14.98 6.84 -3.30
CA ARG A 48 15.10 8.29 -3.16
C ARG A 48 15.73 8.67 -1.81
N LEU A 49 15.22 8.10 -0.72
CA LEU A 49 15.74 8.35 0.64
C LEU A 49 17.16 7.80 0.82
N ALA A 50 17.45 6.63 0.27
CA ALA A 50 18.78 6.03 0.33
C ALA A 50 19.84 6.91 -0.33
N ALA A 51 19.52 7.53 -1.48
CA ALA A 51 20.40 8.47 -2.15
C ALA A 51 20.66 9.73 -1.29
N GLU A 52 19.61 10.26 -0.65
CA GLU A 52 19.69 11.43 0.23
C GLU A 52 20.55 11.17 1.48
N HIS A 53 20.35 10.01 2.11
CA HIS A 53 21.04 9.61 3.35
C HIS A 53 22.32 8.81 3.14
N LYS A 54 22.74 8.61 1.88
CA LYS A 54 23.90 7.78 1.48
C LYS A 54 23.89 6.40 2.16
N THR A 55 22.74 5.74 2.10
CA THR A 55 22.52 4.41 2.68
C THR A 55 21.98 3.43 1.64
N ASP A 56 21.65 2.22 2.07
CA ASP A 56 21.09 1.16 1.23
C ASP A 56 19.54 1.15 1.31
N PRO A 57 18.82 1.16 0.17
CA PRO A 57 17.36 1.11 0.17
C PRO A 57 16.78 -0.14 0.83
N ALA A 58 17.42 -1.30 0.69
CA ALA A 58 16.91 -2.55 1.25
C ALA A 58 16.90 -2.52 2.78
N SER A 59 17.88 -1.86 3.39
CA SER A 59 17.98 -1.64 4.83
C SER A 59 16.86 -0.72 5.34
N LEU A 60 16.49 0.32 4.57
CA LEU A 60 15.35 1.19 4.89
C LEU A 60 14.02 0.42 4.83
N ILE A 61 13.84 -0.41 3.79
CA ILE A 61 12.63 -1.24 3.65
C ILE A 61 12.54 -2.27 4.77
N LYS A 62 13.65 -2.91 5.14
CA LYS A 62 13.70 -3.86 6.26
C LYS A 62 13.32 -3.17 7.57
N ALA A 63 13.79 -1.95 7.80
CA ALA A 63 13.41 -1.16 8.96
C ALA A 63 11.92 -0.80 8.94
N ALA A 64 11.39 -0.37 7.79
CA ALA A 64 9.96 -0.09 7.62
C ALA A 64 9.10 -1.32 7.88
N ALA A 65 9.48 -2.49 7.34
CA ALA A 65 8.79 -3.75 7.57
C ALA A 65 8.79 -4.16 9.05
N ALA A 66 9.89 -3.95 9.77
CA ALA A 66 9.95 -4.21 11.22
C ALA A 66 9.06 -3.27 12.04
N ASN A 67 8.75 -2.08 11.51
CA ASN A 67 7.99 -1.03 12.20
C ASN A 67 6.63 -0.74 11.54
N TYR A 68 6.10 -1.66 10.72
CA TYR A 68 4.90 -1.39 9.91
C TYR A 68 3.70 -0.96 10.75
N LYS A 69 3.55 -1.47 11.99
CA LYS A 69 2.47 -1.08 12.90
C LYS A 69 2.52 0.39 13.28
N VAL A 70 3.71 0.94 13.52
CA VAL A 70 3.89 2.38 13.74
C VAL A 70 3.49 3.15 12.48
N GLY A 71 3.85 2.62 11.30
CA GLY A 71 3.38 3.15 10.02
C GLY A 71 1.84 3.20 9.91
N LEU A 72 1.14 2.16 10.38
CA LEU A 72 -0.32 2.13 10.41
C LEU A 72 -0.90 3.18 11.37
N GLU A 73 -0.30 3.35 12.55
CA GLU A 73 -0.74 4.35 13.55
C GLU A 73 -0.65 5.79 13.05
N VAL A 74 0.31 6.10 12.16
CA VAL A 74 0.51 7.44 11.60
C VAL A 74 -0.03 7.59 10.17
N SER A 75 -0.61 6.52 9.62
CA SER A 75 -1.27 6.56 8.32
C SER A 75 -2.63 7.25 8.43
N PRO A 76 -3.26 7.64 7.30
CA PRO A 76 -4.64 8.08 7.29
C PRO A 76 -5.63 7.06 7.87
N GLY A 77 -5.24 5.78 7.95
CA GLY A 77 -6.01 4.69 8.53
C GLY A 77 -6.21 3.52 7.56
N THR A 78 -6.74 2.42 8.08
CA THR A 78 -7.10 1.22 7.29
C THR A 78 -8.58 0.91 7.41
N ALA A 79 -9.40 1.93 7.67
CA ALA A 79 -10.82 1.83 7.91
C ALA A 79 -11.64 2.56 6.83
N GLY A 80 -11.05 2.78 5.64
CA GLY A 80 -11.69 3.50 4.56
C GLY A 80 -12.93 2.77 4.06
N THR A 81 -13.96 3.53 3.66
CA THR A 81 -15.18 3.00 3.06
C THR A 81 -15.23 3.38 1.59
N LEU A 82 -15.77 2.50 0.75
CA LEU A 82 -16.00 2.84 -0.65
C LEU A 82 -17.06 3.95 -0.73
N PRO A 83 -16.97 4.89 -1.70
CA PRO A 83 -17.98 5.92 -1.90
C PRO A 83 -19.40 5.36 -2.10
N GLU A 84 -19.52 4.13 -2.60
CA GLU A 84 -20.79 3.43 -2.83
C GLU A 84 -21.43 2.88 -1.54
N GLU A 85 -20.69 2.84 -0.43
CA GLU A 85 -21.15 2.37 0.89
C GLU A 85 -21.45 3.52 1.88
N GLN A 86 -21.44 4.78 1.43
CA GLN A 86 -21.79 5.99 2.23
C GLN A 86 -23.21 6.47 1.94
#